data_AF-A0A078HZ08-F1
#
_entry.id   AF-A0A078HZ08-F1
#
_cell.length_a   1.000
_cell.length_b   1.000
_cell.length_c   1.000
_cell.angle_alpha   90.00
_cell.angle_beta   90.00
_cell.angle_gamma   90.00
#
_symmetry.space_group_name_H-M   'P 1'
#
loop_
_entity.id
_entity.type
_entity.pdbx_description
1 polymer ?
#
loop_
_entity_poly.entity_id
_entity_poly.type
_entity_poly.pdbx_seq_one_letter_code
_entity_poly.pdbx_strand_id
1 'polypeptide(L)'
;MSNQIEEISCFSKCPHLSTLFLGDNINLQLDFLAVPQFITHMLKGLRKLISLDLEQCFKLESIDGIGTSLPNLQVLKLYCSPVFIDARSIEELQLLEHLKILTVNVKDALILESIQRVERLASCVQRLWIFDMSATVLTLNTLALGGLRELYIAGSKISEIKIDWKSKEKEDLPSPYFKHLSRIVIFDLEGPKELTWLLFAPILQHLEMLTSRSLEEIINKEKGMSISNVHPDMTVPFPKLESLRLRGLAVIKRICSSPPALLSLKKIVEKLLLICIFQEAPQTILFTLLSVFV
;
A
#
# COMPACT_ATOMS: atom_id res chain seq x y z
N MET A 1 -5.58 16.60 7.63
CA MET A 1 -5.94 17.81 8.40
C MET A 1 -4.92 17.87 9.50
N SER A 2 -4.03 18.86 9.54
CA SER A 2 -2.98 18.90 10.56
C SER A 2 -3.58 19.30 11.89
N ASN A 3 -3.75 18.32 12.79
CA ASN A 3 -4.17 18.58 14.16
C ASN A 3 -2.96 19.14 14.96
N GLN A 4 -3.22 20.08 15.86
CA GLN A 4 -2.21 20.74 16.69
C GLN A 4 -2.24 20.21 18.13
N ILE A 5 -2.55 18.92 18.32
CA ILE A 5 -2.57 18.34 19.67
C ILE A 5 -1.12 18.15 20.11
N GLU A 6 -0.69 18.92 21.09
CA GLU A 6 0.68 18.90 21.62
C GLU A 6 0.82 17.98 22.83
N GLU A 7 -0.21 17.85 23.65
CA GLU A 7 -0.24 16.98 24.82
C GLU A 7 -1.58 16.28 24.94
N ILE A 8 -1.56 15.01 25.37
CA ILE A 8 -2.78 14.29 25.73
C ILE A 8 -2.58 13.70 27.11
N SER A 9 -3.40 14.14 28.05
CA SER A 9 -3.44 13.60 29.41
C SER A 9 -4.86 13.14 29.77
N CYS A 10 -4.94 12.21 30.73
CA CYS A 10 -6.19 11.84 31.41
C CYS A 10 -7.32 11.19 30.56
N PHE A 11 -7.02 10.19 29.73
CA PHE A 11 -8.07 9.37 29.08
C PHE A 11 -9.00 8.64 30.07
N SER A 12 -8.56 8.46 31.32
CA SER A 12 -9.38 7.91 32.41
C SER A 12 -10.66 8.70 32.69
N LYS A 13 -10.76 9.96 32.22
CA LYS A 13 -11.96 10.80 32.35
C LYS A 13 -13.00 10.55 31.25
N CYS A 14 -12.66 9.81 30.19
CA CYS A 14 -13.51 9.60 29.01
C CYS A 14 -13.73 8.10 28.69
N PRO A 15 -14.27 7.28 29.62
CA PRO A 15 -14.37 5.83 29.46
C PRO A 15 -15.35 5.37 28.35
N HIS A 16 -16.11 6.30 27.77
CA HIS A 16 -17.08 6.02 26.70
C HIS A 16 -16.60 6.45 25.32
N LEU A 17 -15.35 6.92 25.21
CA LEU A 17 -14.78 7.29 23.93
C LEU A 17 -14.75 6.07 22.99
N SER A 18 -15.42 6.19 21.85
CA SER A 18 -15.48 5.14 20.82
C SER A 18 -14.48 5.36 19.69
N THR A 19 -13.99 6.58 19.53
CA THR A 19 -13.11 6.95 18.42
C THR A 19 -12.08 7.96 18.89
N LEU A 20 -10.81 7.70 18.57
CA LEU A 20 -9.69 8.55 18.90
C LEU A 20 -8.83 8.76 17.64
N PHE A 21 -8.76 10.01 17.18
CA PHE A 21 -7.96 10.41 16.02
C PHE A 21 -6.75 11.22 16.46
N LEU A 22 -5.58 10.59 16.46
CA LEU A 22 -4.29 11.25 16.73
C LEU A 22 -3.42 11.36 15.47
N GLY A 23 -3.93 10.93 14.32
CA GLY A 23 -3.20 11.06 13.07
C GLY A 23 -2.91 12.51 12.68
N ASP A 24 -1.85 12.70 11.90
CA ASP A 24 -1.35 14.01 11.44
C ASP A 24 -0.93 15.00 12.56
N ASN A 25 -0.73 14.55 13.82
CA ASN A 25 -0.23 15.40 14.91
C ASN A 25 1.31 15.36 15.01
N ILE A 26 1.99 16.16 14.18
CA ILE A 26 3.46 16.20 14.12
C ILE A 26 4.09 16.68 15.45
N ASN A 27 3.38 17.55 16.17
CA ASN A 27 3.87 18.14 17.43
C ASN A 27 3.48 17.32 18.67
N LEU A 28 2.71 16.24 18.53
CA LEU A 28 2.22 15.47 19.67
C LEU A 28 3.39 14.99 20.51
N GLN A 29 3.49 15.47 21.75
CA GLN A 29 4.43 14.99 22.75
C GLN A 29 3.80 13.81 23.48
N LEU A 30 4.26 12.61 23.14
CA LEU A 30 4.13 11.47 24.03
C LEU A 30 5.27 11.58 25.03
N ASP A 31 4.93 11.72 26.31
CA ASP A 31 5.92 11.88 27.38
C ASP A 31 6.98 10.78 27.30
N PHE A 32 8.26 11.11 27.43
CA PHE A 32 9.39 10.21 27.12
C PHE A 32 9.38 8.90 27.94
N LEU A 33 8.79 8.94 29.15
CA LEU A 33 8.60 7.78 30.03
C LEU A 33 7.36 6.93 29.65
N ALA A 34 6.46 7.48 28.84
CA ALA A 34 5.22 6.86 28.41
C ALA A 34 5.29 6.31 26.97
N VAL A 35 6.34 6.55 26.19
CA VAL A 35 6.34 6.17 24.75
C VAL A 35 6.26 4.65 24.51
N PRO A 36 7.04 3.79 25.18
CA PRO A 36 6.89 2.33 25.03
C PRO A 36 5.59 1.81 25.64
N GLN A 37 5.00 2.61 26.53
CA GLN A 37 3.90 2.23 27.40
C GLN A 37 2.60 2.99 27.08
N PHE A 38 2.58 3.72 25.96
CA PHE A 38 1.52 4.68 25.64
C PHE A 38 0.18 3.95 25.58
N ILE A 39 0.17 2.83 24.88
CA ILE A 39 -1.01 1.98 24.76
C ILE A 39 -1.40 1.39 26.12
N THR A 40 -0.45 0.79 26.84
CA THR A 40 -0.70 0.05 28.10
C THR A 40 -1.03 0.94 29.30
N HIS A 41 -0.64 2.20 29.29
CA HIS A 41 -0.87 3.13 30.40
C HIS A 41 -1.89 4.20 30.05
N MET A 42 -1.74 4.86 28.90
CA MET A 42 -2.63 5.97 28.52
C MET A 42 -3.97 5.46 27.99
N LEU A 43 -3.99 4.40 27.19
CA LEU A 43 -5.21 3.95 26.51
C LEU A 43 -5.94 2.78 27.19
N LYS A 44 -5.34 2.10 28.15
CA LYS A 44 -5.89 0.90 28.83
C LYS A 44 -7.29 1.06 29.43
N GLY A 45 -7.69 2.28 29.80
CA GLY A 45 -9.03 2.58 30.32
C GLY A 45 -10.12 2.68 29.24
N LEU A 46 -9.76 2.84 27.97
CA LEU A 46 -10.68 3.11 26.86
C LEU A 46 -11.27 1.83 26.27
N ARG A 47 -11.85 0.97 27.10
CA ARG A 47 -12.35 -0.35 26.66
C ARG A 47 -13.47 -0.28 25.63
N LYS A 48 -14.15 0.86 25.48
CA LYS A 48 -15.20 1.06 24.46
C LYS A 48 -14.65 1.62 23.13
N LEU A 49 -13.33 1.79 23.01
CA LEU A 49 -12.73 2.33 21.79
C LEU A 49 -12.88 1.33 20.64
N ILE A 50 -13.49 1.80 19.56
CA ILE A 50 -13.74 1.06 18.33
C ILE A 50 -12.74 1.45 17.24
N SER A 51 -12.32 2.72 17.20
CA SER A 51 -11.42 3.24 16.18
C SER A 51 -10.28 4.04 16.80
N LEU A 52 -9.06 3.67 16.45
CA LEU A 52 -7.82 4.34 16.84
C LEU A 52 -7.00 4.67 15.59
N ASP A 53 -6.82 5.96 15.34
CA ASP A 53 -6.02 6.46 14.23
C ASP A 53 -4.73 7.09 14.74
N LEU A 54 -3.60 6.46 14.44
CA LEU A 54 -2.24 6.88 14.79
C LEU A 54 -1.39 7.10 13.53
N GLU A 55 -2.01 7.32 12.36
CA GLU A 55 -1.25 7.55 11.11
C GLU A 55 -0.36 8.79 11.25
N GLN A 56 0.89 8.73 10.79
CA GLN A 56 1.84 9.84 10.91
C GLN A 56 2.09 10.33 12.35
N CYS A 57 1.84 9.48 13.36
CA CYS A 57 2.23 9.77 14.74
C CYS A 57 3.73 9.47 14.92
N PHE A 58 4.59 10.45 14.64
CA PHE A 58 6.05 10.27 14.60
C PHE A 58 6.74 10.00 15.95
N LYS A 59 6.01 10.07 17.06
CA LYS A 59 6.51 9.69 18.39
C LYS A 59 6.06 8.31 18.84
N LEU A 60 5.24 7.60 18.06
CA LEU A 60 4.80 6.25 18.40
C LEU A 60 5.93 5.25 18.12
N GLU A 61 6.43 4.59 19.15
CA GLU A 61 7.51 3.59 19.03
C GLU A 61 7.00 2.14 19.00
N SER A 62 5.88 1.86 19.68
CA SER A 62 5.36 0.50 19.83
C SER A 62 3.84 0.47 19.94
N ILE A 63 3.27 -0.68 19.60
CA ILE A 63 1.86 -1.05 19.84
C ILE A 63 1.73 -2.15 20.90
N ASP A 64 2.77 -2.42 21.68
CA ASP A 64 2.75 -3.47 22.70
C ASP A 64 1.57 -3.30 23.67
N GLY A 65 0.92 -4.41 24.00
CA GLY A 65 -0.27 -4.44 24.84
C GLY A 65 -1.54 -3.85 24.22
N ILE A 66 -1.57 -3.53 22.92
CA ILE A 66 -2.79 -3.05 22.24
C ILE A 66 -3.92 -4.06 22.29
N GLY A 67 -3.60 -5.35 22.14
CA GLY A 67 -4.57 -6.43 22.15
C GLY A 67 -5.28 -6.54 23.50
N THR A 68 -4.52 -6.43 24.59
CA THR A 68 -5.04 -6.53 25.95
C THR A 68 -5.67 -5.23 26.45
N SER A 69 -5.21 -4.08 25.98
CA SER A 69 -5.68 -2.75 26.41
C SER A 69 -6.97 -2.34 25.70
N LEU A 70 -7.13 -2.68 24.42
CA LEU A 70 -8.21 -2.22 23.54
C LEU A 70 -8.91 -3.40 22.82
N PRO A 71 -9.50 -4.37 23.55
CA PRO A 71 -10.00 -5.62 22.95
C PRO A 71 -11.16 -5.42 21.96
N ASN A 72 -11.89 -4.30 22.02
CA ASN A 72 -13.04 -4.01 21.15
C ASN A 72 -12.68 -3.25 19.86
N LEU A 73 -11.38 -3.05 19.60
CA LEU A 73 -10.92 -2.24 18.48
C LEU A 73 -11.28 -2.91 17.14
N GLN A 74 -11.91 -2.14 16.26
CA GLN A 74 -12.29 -2.57 14.92
C GLN A 74 -11.49 -1.85 13.83
N VAL A 75 -10.97 -0.66 14.15
CA VAL A 75 -10.15 0.13 13.23
C VAL A 75 -8.87 0.52 13.95
N LEU A 76 -7.73 0.08 13.41
CA LEU A 76 -6.41 0.49 13.84
C LEU A 76 -5.65 1.02 12.64
N LYS A 77 -5.14 2.25 12.74
CA LYS A 77 -4.37 2.83 11.66
C LYS A 77 -2.99 3.29 12.14
N LEU A 78 -1.95 2.80 11.48
CA LEU A 78 -0.54 3.04 11.81
C LEU A 78 0.26 3.55 10.61
N TYR A 79 -0.36 3.73 9.44
CA TYR A 79 0.31 4.16 8.22
C TYR A 79 1.20 5.38 8.44
N CYS A 80 2.44 5.30 7.99
CA CYS A 80 3.42 6.39 8.09
C CYS A 80 3.80 6.80 9.54
N SER A 81 3.49 5.97 10.52
CA SER A 81 4.11 6.06 11.86
C SER A 81 5.47 5.32 11.90
N PRO A 82 6.31 5.53 12.92
CA PRO A 82 7.56 4.78 13.11
C PRO A 82 7.36 3.31 13.52
N VAL A 83 6.12 2.88 13.77
CA VAL A 83 5.82 1.49 14.12
C VAL A 83 5.89 0.60 12.89
N PHE A 84 6.90 -0.27 12.88
CA PHE A 84 7.03 -1.36 11.92
C PHE A 84 6.59 -2.65 12.56
N ILE A 85 5.72 -3.40 11.88
CA ILE A 85 5.24 -4.68 12.38
C ILE A 85 6.42 -5.66 12.51
N ASP A 86 6.47 -6.37 13.63
CA ASP A 86 7.37 -7.47 13.92
C ASP A 86 6.57 -8.70 14.42
N ALA A 87 7.25 -9.77 14.81
CA ALA A 87 6.58 -10.98 15.28
C ALA A 87 5.66 -10.73 16.50
N ARG A 88 6.10 -9.90 17.45
CA ARG A 88 5.32 -9.54 18.65
C ARG A 88 4.09 -8.72 18.30
N SER A 89 4.24 -7.77 17.38
CA SER A 89 3.14 -6.98 16.84
C SER A 89 2.05 -7.88 16.23
N ILE A 90 2.44 -8.94 15.51
CA ILE A 90 1.49 -9.91 14.93
C ILE A 90 0.74 -10.66 16.03
N GLU A 91 1.40 -11.05 17.12
CA GLU A 91 0.75 -11.70 18.27
C GLU A 91 -0.29 -10.77 18.93
N GLU A 92 0.07 -9.51 19.18
CA GLU A 92 -0.83 -8.51 19.76
C GLU A 92 -2.03 -8.20 18.85
N LEU A 93 -1.81 -8.05 17.55
CA LEU A 93 -2.87 -7.79 16.57
C LEU A 93 -3.83 -8.98 16.43
N GLN A 94 -3.37 -10.20 16.71
CA GLN A 94 -4.23 -11.39 16.74
C GLN A 94 -5.15 -11.45 17.98
N LEU A 95 -4.88 -10.69 19.03
CA LEU A 95 -5.80 -10.56 20.16
C LEU A 95 -6.99 -9.65 19.84
N LEU A 96 -6.89 -8.80 18.81
CA LEU A 96 -7.97 -7.92 18.36
C LEU A 96 -8.96 -8.68 17.47
N GLU A 97 -9.88 -9.42 18.09
CA GLU A 97 -10.80 -10.31 17.36
C GLU A 97 -11.82 -9.61 16.47
N HIS A 98 -12.09 -8.33 16.75
CA HIS A 98 -13.07 -7.54 16.02
C HIS A 98 -12.45 -6.59 14.98
N LEU A 99 -11.13 -6.69 14.75
CA LEU A 99 -10.43 -5.85 13.80
C LEU A 99 -11.00 -6.06 12.38
N LYS A 100 -11.23 -4.95 11.67
CA LYS A 100 -11.81 -4.90 10.32
C LYS A 100 -11.01 -4.02 9.37
N ILE A 101 -10.33 -3.00 9.92
CA ILE A 101 -9.52 -2.06 9.15
C ILE A 101 -8.17 -1.94 9.85
N LEU A 102 -7.13 -2.22 9.08
CA LEU A 102 -5.74 -2.13 9.51
C LEU A 102 -4.92 -1.34 8.49
N THR A 103 -4.13 -0.38 8.94
CA THR A 103 -3.05 0.22 8.13
C THR A 103 -1.71 0.00 8.83
N VAL A 104 -0.70 -0.46 8.10
CA VAL A 104 0.55 -0.97 8.68
C VAL A 104 1.77 -0.59 7.85
N ASN A 105 2.93 -0.60 8.52
CA ASN A 105 4.23 -0.41 7.93
C ASN A 105 5.08 -1.67 8.14
N VAL A 106 5.80 -2.09 7.12
CA VAL A 106 6.69 -3.26 7.13
C VAL A 106 8.03 -2.91 6.51
N LYS A 107 9.09 -3.51 7.03
CA LYS A 107 10.47 -3.37 6.51
C LYS A 107 11.14 -4.72 6.19
N ASP A 108 10.49 -5.82 6.53
CA ASP A 108 10.99 -7.18 6.36
C ASP A 108 9.99 -8.04 5.58
N ALA A 109 10.47 -8.71 4.53
CA ALA A 109 9.64 -9.53 3.66
C ALA A 109 9.09 -10.78 4.37
N LEU A 110 9.82 -11.36 5.32
CA LEU A 110 9.39 -12.52 6.12
C LEU A 110 8.26 -12.13 7.08
N ILE A 111 8.30 -10.91 7.61
CA ILE A 111 7.19 -10.37 8.40
C ILE A 111 5.95 -10.19 7.54
N LEU A 112 6.09 -9.60 6.34
CA LEU A 112 4.95 -9.46 5.43
C LEU A 112 4.38 -10.82 5.02
N GLU A 113 5.22 -11.81 4.78
CA GLU A 113 4.79 -13.19 4.54
C GLU A 113 4.03 -13.77 5.75
N SER A 114 4.50 -13.52 6.96
CA SER A 114 3.84 -13.95 8.20
C SER A 114 2.47 -13.29 8.40
N ILE A 115 2.34 -12.00 8.10
CA ILE A 115 1.05 -11.29 8.10
C ILE A 115 0.09 -11.98 7.12
N GLN A 116 0.55 -12.25 5.89
CA GLN A 116 -0.26 -12.87 4.83
C GLN A 116 -0.71 -14.31 5.16
N ARG A 117 0.00 -15.03 6.04
CA ARG A 117 -0.39 -16.35 6.53
C ARG A 117 -1.53 -16.30 7.56
N VAL A 118 -1.74 -15.17 8.22
CA VAL A 118 -2.81 -14.98 9.20
C VAL A 118 -4.02 -14.37 8.50
N GLU A 119 -4.91 -15.22 7.96
CA GLU A 119 -6.03 -14.83 7.10
C GLU A 119 -6.87 -13.66 7.63
N ARG A 120 -7.28 -13.72 8.91
CA ARG A 120 -8.06 -12.66 9.55
C ARG A 120 -7.31 -11.33 9.60
N LEU A 121 -6.00 -11.36 9.89
CA LEU A 121 -5.18 -10.16 9.97
C LEU A 121 -4.93 -9.57 8.59
N ALA A 122 -4.51 -10.41 7.64
CA ALA A 122 -4.21 -10.01 6.26
C ALA A 122 -5.41 -9.37 5.56
N SER A 123 -6.60 -9.96 5.73
CA SER A 123 -7.84 -9.46 5.12
C SER A 123 -8.26 -8.08 5.62
N CYS A 124 -7.81 -7.67 6.82
CA CYS A 124 -8.06 -6.34 7.38
C CYS A 124 -7.12 -5.27 6.81
N VAL A 125 -5.99 -5.63 6.20
CA VAL A 125 -4.98 -4.67 5.73
C VAL A 125 -5.52 -3.87 4.55
N GLN A 126 -5.75 -2.58 4.74
CA GLN A 126 -6.23 -1.67 3.70
C GLN A 126 -5.14 -0.76 3.14
N ARG A 127 -4.14 -0.38 3.95
CA ARG A 127 -2.97 0.36 3.47
C ARG A 127 -1.70 -0.28 4.00
N LEU A 128 -0.76 -0.49 3.10
CA LEU A 128 0.53 -1.11 3.38
C LEU A 128 1.65 -0.16 2.96
N TRP A 129 2.51 0.20 3.91
CA TRP A 129 3.77 0.88 3.63
C TRP A 129 4.92 -0.10 3.74
N ILE A 130 5.61 -0.34 2.64
CA ILE A 130 6.89 -1.03 2.59
C ILE A 130 7.99 0.03 2.58
N PHE A 131 8.86 0.03 3.58
CA PHE A 131 9.93 1.01 3.71
C PHE A 131 11.26 0.34 4.03
N ASP A 132 12.33 0.80 3.38
CA ASP A 132 13.71 0.33 3.63
C ASP A 132 13.85 -1.20 3.60
N MET A 133 13.08 -1.85 2.72
CA MET A 133 13.06 -3.30 2.61
C MET A 133 14.16 -3.76 1.66
N SER A 134 14.93 -4.75 2.08
CA SER A 134 15.88 -5.46 1.23
C SER A 134 15.45 -6.91 1.04
N ALA A 135 15.09 -7.30 -0.17
CA ALA A 135 14.64 -8.66 -0.49
C ALA A 135 14.99 -9.07 -1.92
N THR A 136 15.31 -10.34 -2.15
CA THR A 136 15.46 -10.85 -3.53
C THR A 136 14.09 -10.93 -4.20
N VAL A 137 13.09 -11.45 -3.50
CA VAL A 137 11.72 -11.60 -4.00
C VAL A 137 10.75 -11.12 -2.94
N LEU A 138 9.86 -10.22 -3.32
CA LEU A 138 8.71 -9.83 -2.52
C LEU A 138 7.46 -10.51 -3.08
N THR A 139 6.78 -11.33 -2.27
CA THR A 139 5.55 -12.00 -2.68
C THR A 139 4.33 -11.31 -2.07
N LEU A 140 3.39 -10.91 -2.92
CA LEU A 140 2.09 -10.38 -2.51
C LEU A 140 0.99 -11.37 -2.92
N ASN A 141 0.18 -11.80 -1.96
CA ASN A 141 -0.91 -12.73 -2.18
C ASN A 141 -2.23 -11.97 -2.32
N THR A 142 -2.90 -12.09 -3.47
CA THR A 142 -4.10 -11.31 -3.79
C THR A 142 -5.34 -11.74 -3.00
N LEU A 143 -5.37 -12.98 -2.51
CA LEU A 143 -6.43 -13.48 -1.64
C LEU A 143 -6.24 -13.01 -0.20
N ALA A 144 -5.03 -13.19 0.34
CA ALA A 144 -4.71 -12.76 1.70
C ALA A 144 -4.87 -11.25 1.85
N LEU A 145 -4.35 -10.47 0.89
CA LEU A 145 -4.45 -9.01 0.86
C LEU A 145 -5.70 -8.53 0.10
N GLY A 146 -6.81 -9.27 0.17
CA GLY A 146 -8.05 -8.94 -0.54
C GLY A 146 -8.67 -7.60 -0.13
N GLY A 147 -8.37 -7.11 1.07
CA GLY A 147 -8.78 -5.79 1.58
C GLY A 147 -7.89 -4.62 1.16
N LEU A 148 -6.75 -4.88 0.50
CA LEU A 148 -5.74 -3.88 0.22
C LEU A 148 -6.26 -2.83 -0.78
N ARG A 149 -6.15 -1.56 -0.40
CA ARG A 149 -6.59 -0.40 -1.19
C ARG A 149 -5.44 0.45 -1.65
N GLU A 150 -4.41 0.59 -0.81
CA GLU A 150 -3.22 1.39 -1.09
C GLU A 150 -1.94 0.64 -0.76
N LEU A 151 -1.00 0.67 -1.70
CA LEU A 151 0.35 0.14 -1.51
C LEU A 151 1.36 1.26 -1.73
N TYR A 152 2.21 1.49 -0.74
CA TYR A 152 3.31 2.44 -0.83
C TYR A 152 4.64 1.68 -0.64
N ILE A 153 5.58 1.83 -1.57
CA ILE A 153 6.91 1.25 -1.48
C ILE A 153 7.92 2.39 -1.51
N ALA A 154 8.79 2.50 -0.50
CA ALA A 154 9.84 3.52 -0.47
C ALA A 154 11.22 3.01 -0.06
N GLY A 155 12.25 3.54 -0.72
CA GLY A 155 13.66 3.34 -0.35
C GLY A 155 14.04 1.86 -0.26
N SER A 156 13.48 1.03 -1.14
CA SER A 156 13.55 -0.43 -1.01
C SER A 156 14.37 -1.04 -2.14
N LYS A 157 15.14 -2.09 -1.81
CA LYS A 157 15.95 -2.89 -2.72
C LYS A 157 15.30 -4.26 -2.89
N ILE A 158 14.44 -4.38 -3.89
CA ILE A 158 13.64 -5.59 -4.15
C ILE A 158 13.89 -6.04 -5.58
N SER A 159 14.56 -7.18 -5.80
CA SER A 159 14.90 -7.57 -7.18
C SER A 159 13.67 -7.94 -8.02
N GLU A 160 12.68 -8.58 -7.43
CA GLU A 160 11.45 -9.02 -8.11
C GLU A 160 10.24 -8.94 -7.18
N ILE A 161 9.09 -8.49 -7.71
CA ILE A 161 7.80 -8.55 -7.02
C ILE A 161 6.95 -9.62 -7.71
N LYS A 162 6.54 -10.64 -6.95
CA LYS A 162 5.70 -11.75 -7.42
C LYS A 162 4.30 -11.67 -6.83
N ILE A 163 3.33 -12.08 -7.64
CA ILE A 163 1.94 -12.23 -7.18
C ILE A 163 1.64 -13.70 -7.00
N ASP A 164 1.25 -14.04 -5.77
CA ASP A 164 0.66 -15.34 -5.47
C ASP A 164 -0.87 -15.23 -5.54
N TRP A 165 -1.46 -15.90 -6.51
CA TRP A 165 -2.90 -15.87 -6.76
C TRP A 165 -3.52 -17.27 -6.71
N LYS A 166 -2.73 -18.32 -6.47
CA LYS A 166 -3.21 -19.70 -6.51
C LYS A 166 -3.91 -20.05 -5.20
N SER A 167 -5.21 -20.36 -5.26
CA SER A 167 -5.90 -21.02 -4.15
C SER A 167 -5.37 -22.45 -4.03
N LYS A 168 -4.98 -22.87 -2.82
CA LYS A 168 -4.56 -24.27 -2.61
C LYS A 168 -5.72 -25.26 -2.64
N GLU A 169 -6.97 -24.83 -2.50
CA GLU A 169 -8.10 -25.74 -2.38
C GLU A 169 -9.38 -25.08 -2.94
N LYS A 170 -10.07 -25.79 -3.84
CA LYS A 170 -11.37 -25.52 -4.50
C LYS A 170 -11.35 -24.87 -5.89
N GLU A 171 -12.05 -25.55 -6.80
CA GLU A 171 -12.19 -25.32 -8.25
C GLU A 171 -13.13 -24.15 -8.62
N ASP A 172 -13.70 -23.44 -7.65
CA ASP A 172 -14.36 -22.15 -7.87
C ASP A 172 -13.31 -21.04 -7.74
N LEU A 173 -12.46 -20.91 -8.76
CA LEU A 173 -11.29 -20.00 -8.76
C LEU A 173 -11.67 -18.59 -8.27
N PRO A 174 -11.25 -18.17 -7.06
CA PRO A 174 -11.40 -16.77 -6.66
C PRO A 174 -10.57 -15.91 -7.63
N SER A 175 -11.14 -14.78 -8.05
CA SER A 175 -10.49 -13.86 -9.01
C SER A 175 -9.04 -13.58 -8.60
N PRO A 176 -8.05 -13.69 -9.50
CA PRO A 176 -6.63 -13.56 -9.18
C PRO A 176 -6.23 -12.13 -8.80
N TYR A 177 -7.16 -11.19 -8.83
CA TYR A 177 -6.92 -9.75 -8.73
C TYR A 177 -7.01 -9.20 -7.31
N PHE A 178 -6.27 -8.11 -7.07
CA PHE A 178 -6.56 -7.21 -5.95
C PHE A 178 -7.91 -6.51 -6.19
N LYS A 179 -8.92 -6.90 -5.42
CA LYS A 179 -10.31 -6.44 -5.59
C LYS A 179 -10.49 -4.94 -5.31
N HIS A 180 -9.62 -4.36 -4.48
CA HIS A 180 -9.80 -3.02 -3.94
C HIS A 180 -8.57 -2.09 -4.13
N LEU A 181 -7.47 -2.59 -4.72
CA LEU A 181 -6.22 -1.84 -4.87
C LEU A 181 -6.38 -0.76 -5.94
N SER A 182 -6.47 0.48 -5.48
CA SER A 182 -6.79 1.66 -6.30
C SER A 182 -5.65 2.68 -6.36
N ARG A 183 -4.72 2.63 -5.41
CA ARG A 183 -3.58 3.55 -5.36
C ARG A 183 -2.28 2.82 -5.09
N ILE A 184 -1.28 3.09 -5.92
CA ILE A 184 0.07 2.57 -5.77
C ILE A 184 1.05 3.74 -5.88
N VAL A 185 1.95 3.83 -4.91
CA VAL A 185 3.04 4.80 -4.92
C VAL A 185 4.36 4.07 -4.73
N ILE A 186 5.31 4.35 -5.61
CA ILE A 186 6.64 3.75 -5.59
C ILE A 186 7.67 4.88 -5.59
N PHE A 187 8.51 4.95 -4.57
CA PHE A 187 9.55 5.95 -4.42
C PHE A 187 10.89 5.25 -4.20
N ASP A 188 11.88 5.51 -5.05
CA ASP A 188 13.23 4.96 -4.87
C ASP A 188 13.25 3.41 -4.70
N LEU A 189 12.57 2.72 -5.63
CA LEU A 189 12.60 1.26 -5.72
C LEU A 189 13.74 0.83 -6.64
N GLU A 190 14.66 0.04 -6.10
CA GLU A 190 15.80 -0.56 -6.81
C GLU A 190 15.60 -2.05 -7.03
N GLY A 191 15.96 -2.55 -8.21
CA GLY A 191 15.96 -3.98 -8.51
C GLY A 191 15.10 -4.34 -9.70
N PRO A 192 13.77 -4.08 -9.70
CA PRO A 192 12.90 -4.54 -10.77
C PRO A 192 13.18 -3.75 -12.03
N LYS A 193 13.23 -4.47 -13.15
CA LYS A 193 13.27 -3.88 -14.49
C LYS A 193 11.87 -3.59 -15.04
N GLU A 194 10.88 -4.29 -14.50
CA GLU A 194 9.47 -4.21 -14.89
C GLU A 194 8.53 -4.39 -13.69
N LEU A 195 7.29 -3.96 -13.84
CA LEU A 195 6.22 -4.06 -12.85
C LEU A 195 4.95 -4.67 -13.47
N THR A 196 5.10 -5.71 -14.30
CA THR A 196 3.99 -6.37 -14.98
C THR A 196 2.98 -6.95 -13.99
N TRP A 197 3.38 -7.20 -12.74
CA TRP A 197 2.47 -7.56 -11.65
C TRP A 197 1.35 -6.55 -11.42
N LEU A 198 1.51 -5.28 -11.84
CA LEU A 198 0.45 -4.27 -11.77
C LEU A 198 -0.81 -4.64 -12.55
N LEU A 199 -0.70 -5.56 -13.52
CA LEU A 199 -1.87 -6.11 -14.21
C LEU A 199 -2.86 -6.74 -13.22
N PHE A 200 -2.40 -7.28 -12.08
CA PHE A 200 -3.26 -7.88 -11.04
C PHE A 200 -4.08 -6.84 -10.25
N ALA A 201 -3.96 -5.54 -10.56
CA ALA A 201 -4.75 -4.45 -10.01
C ALA A 201 -5.60 -3.76 -11.09
N PRO A 202 -6.64 -4.42 -11.65
CA PRO A 202 -7.40 -3.90 -12.79
C PRO A 202 -8.19 -2.63 -12.47
N ILE A 203 -8.46 -2.35 -11.20
CA ILE A 203 -9.16 -1.13 -10.76
C ILE A 203 -8.23 -0.01 -10.30
N LEU A 204 -6.92 -0.13 -10.56
CA LEU A 204 -5.94 0.90 -10.21
C LEU A 204 -6.33 2.25 -10.82
N GLN A 205 -6.49 3.26 -9.98
CA GLN A 205 -6.87 4.62 -10.36
C GLN A 205 -5.69 5.59 -10.30
N HIS A 206 -4.77 5.37 -9.37
CA HIS A 206 -3.63 6.25 -9.13
C HIS A 206 -2.33 5.46 -9.10
N LEU A 207 -1.42 5.77 -10.03
CA LEU A 207 -0.06 5.25 -10.05
C LEU A 207 0.92 6.41 -10.00
N GLU A 208 1.74 6.44 -8.96
CA GLU A 208 2.81 7.42 -8.81
C GLU A 208 4.15 6.70 -8.64
N MET A 209 5.12 7.08 -9.47
CA MET A 209 6.46 6.52 -9.44
C MET A 209 7.50 7.63 -9.46
N LEU A 210 8.37 7.60 -8.47
CA LEU A 210 9.44 8.57 -8.29
C LEU A 210 10.78 7.85 -8.15
N THR A 211 11.80 8.37 -8.83
CA THR A 211 13.22 8.09 -8.58
C THR A 211 13.62 6.62 -8.62
N SER A 212 13.04 5.79 -9.50
CA SER A 212 13.52 4.41 -9.73
C SER A 212 14.63 4.36 -10.79
N ARG A 213 15.76 3.73 -10.43
CA ARG A 213 16.99 3.70 -11.24
C ARG A 213 17.12 2.49 -12.17
N SER A 214 16.41 1.39 -11.88
CA SER A 214 16.51 0.13 -12.62
C SER A 214 15.35 -0.14 -13.58
N LEU A 215 14.25 0.60 -13.45
CA LEU A 215 13.02 0.34 -14.17
C LEU A 215 13.11 0.72 -15.65
N GLU A 216 13.12 -0.29 -16.52
CA GLU A 216 13.18 -0.11 -17.97
C GLU A 216 11.78 -0.01 -18.59
N GLU A 217 10.80 -0.77 -18.08
CA GLU A 217 9.43 -0.79 -18.57
C GLU A 217 8.43 -0.87 -17.40
N ILE A 218 7.19 -0.38 -17.52
CA ILE A 218 6.18 -0.63 -16.47
C ILE A 218 5.53 -2.00 -16.71
N ILE A 219 4.97 -2.22 -17.89
CA ILE A 219 4.41 -3.52 -18.29
C ILE A 219 5.28 -4.10 -19.39
N ASN A 220 5.95 -5.22 -19.09
CA ASN A 220 6.76 -5.93 -20.08
C ASN A 220 5.87 -6.70 -21.06
N LYS A 221 6.18 -6.63 -22.36
CA LYS A 221 5.38 -7.26 -23.43
C LYS A 221 5.22 -8.76 -23.23
N GLU A 222 6.33 -9.46 -23.08
CA GLU A 222 6.36 -10.93 -23.06
C GLU A 222 5.66 -11.46 -21.81
N LYS A 223 6.03 -10.92 -20.63
CA LYS A 223 5.38 -11.29 -19.36
C LYS A 223 3.89 -10.92 -19.35
N GLY A 224 3.53 -9.76 -19.90
CA GLY A 224 2.14 -9.31 -19.99
C GLY A 224 1.29 -10.22 -20.88
N MET A 225 1.84 -10.66 -22.02
CA MET A 225 1.18 -11.64 -22.89
C MET A 225 1.05 -13.01 -22.22
N SER A 226 2.08 -13.48 -21.51
CA SER A 226 2.00 -14.73 -20.75
C SER A 226 0.90 -14.69 -19.70
N ILE A 227 0.76 -13.58 -18.98
CA ILE A 227 -0.30 -13.39 -17.99
C ILE A 227 -1.68 -13.31 -18.68
N SER A 228 -1.80 -12.55 -19.77
CA SER A 228 -3.06 -12.39 -20.51
C SER A 228 -3.55 -13.68 -21.17
N ASN A 229 -2.64 -14.57 -21.55
CA ASN A 229 -3.00 -15.90 -22.08
C ASN A 229 -3.66 -16.78 -21.00
N VAL A 230 -3.27 -16.61 -19.73
CA VAL A 230 -3.87 -17.32 -18.59
C VAL A 230 -5.15 -16.62 -18.13
N HIS A 231 -5.20 -15.29 -18.25
CA HIS A 231 -6.33 -14.45 -17.86
C HIS A 231 -6.70 -13.49 -19.00
N PRO A 232 -7.57 -13.90 -19.95
CA PRO A 232 -7.93 -13.10 -21.12
C PRO A 232 -8.55 -11.73 -20.79
N ASP A 233 -9.15 -11.59 -19.61
CA ASP A 233 -9.72 -10.33 -19.12
C ASP A 233 -8.66 -9.25 -18.84
N MET A 234 -7.37 -9.61 -18.88
CA MET A 234 -6.21 -8.78 -18.52
C MET A 234 -5.54 -8.11 -19.72
N THR A 235 -6.16 -8.18 -20.90
CA THR A 235 -5.63 -7.72 -22.19
C THR A 235 -5.41 -6.21 -22.29
N VAL A 236 -6.10 -5.42 -21.47
CA VAL A 236 -5.94 -3.96 -21.40
C VAL A 236 -5.31 -3.61 -20.05
N PRO A 237 -4.05 -3.16 -20.01
CA PRO A 237 -3.45 -2.61 -18.80
C PRO A 237 -4.24 -1.37 -18.36
N PHE A 238 -4.37 -1.16 -17.05
CA PHE A 238 -4.81 0.12 -16.47
C PHE A 238 -6.19 0.65 -16.94
N PRO A 239 -7.25 -0.17 -17.04
CA PRO A 239 -8.51 0.25 -17.65
C PRO A 239 -9.24 1.35 -16.85
N LYS A 240 -8.92 1.53 -15.56
CA LYS A 240 -9.50 2.56 -14.68
C LYS A 240 -8.48 3.62 -14.21
N LEU A 241 -7.29 3.65 -14.80
CA LEU A 241 -6.23 4.54 -14.33
C LEU A 241 -6.55 5.98 -14.68
N GLU A 242 -6.76 6.81 -13.66
CA GLU A 242 -7.15 8.21 -13.81
C GLU A 242 -5.94 9.14 -13.69
N SER A 243 -4.97 8.77 -12.87
CA SER A 243 -3.78 9.58 -12.59
C SER A 243 -2.51 8.75 -12.73
N LEU A 244 -1.61 9.23 -13.59
CA LEU A 244 -0.28 8.67 -13.75
C LEU A 244 0.76 9.76 -13.53
N ARG A 245 1.64 9.55 -12.55
CA ARG A 245 2.77 10.46 -12.27
C ARG A 245 4.05 9.67 -12.29
N LEU A 246 4.99 10.12 -13.12
CA LEU A 246 6.26 9.45 -13.34
C LEU A 246 7.37 10.51 -13.30
N ARG A 247 8.27 10.44 -12.31
CA ARG A 247 9.31 11.45 -12.08
C ARG A 247 10.66 10.80 -11.79
N GLY A 248 11.72 11.30 -12.42
CA GLY A 248 13.09 10.85 -12.10
C GLY A 248 13.38 9.39 -12.46
N LEU A 249 12.73 8.87 -13.51
CA LEU A 249 12.95 7.51 -14.01
C LEU A 249 14.04 7.55 -15.09
N ALA A 250 15.29 7.38 -14.69
CA ALA A 250 16.44 7.67 -15.58
C ALA A 250 16.56 6.73 -16.79
N VAL A 251 16.07 5.49 -16.69
CA VAL A 251 16.27 4.43 -17.69
C VAL A 251 14.97 3.90 -18.31
N ILE A 252 13.82 4.52 -18.00
CA ILE A 252 12.54 4.06 -18.53
C ILE A 252 12.49 4.24 -20.05
N LYS A 253 12.24 3.14 -20.76
CA LYS A 253 12.12 3.09 -22.21
C LYS A 253 10.66 3.19 -22.63
N ARG A 254 9.76 2.47 -21.95
CA ARG A 254 8.35 2.31 -22.34
C ARG A 254 7.44 2.15 -21.12
N ILE A 255 6.18 2.59 -21.23
CA ILE A 255 5.16 2.36 -20.18
C ILE A 255 4.44 1.02 -20.44
N CYS A 256 3.87 0.85 -21.63
CA CYS A 256 3.23 -0.38 -22.07
C CYS A 256 3.56 -0.60 -23.56
N SER A 257 3.58 -1.86 -24.00
CA SER A 257 3.83 -2.19 -25.42
C SER A 257 2.59 -2.06 -26.32
N SER A 258 1.41 -1.77 -25.76
CA SER A 258 0.18 -1.55 -26.53
C SER A 258 -0.40 -0.14 -26.26
N PRO A 259 -0.64 0.68 -27.31
CA PRO A 259 -1.22 2.02 -27.18
C PRO A 259 -2.61 2.13 -26.51
N PRO A 260 -3.54 1.14 -26.60
CA PRO A 260 -4.86 1.24 -25.98
C PRO A 260 -4.85 1.25 -24.43
N ALA A 261 -3.71 0.95 -23.81
CA ALA A 261 -3.58 0.77 -22.36
C ALA A 261 -3.83 2.04 -21.50
N LEU A 262 -3.92 3.23 -22.11
CA LEU A 262 -3.92 4.50 -21.38
C LEU A 262 -5.17 5.37 -21.66
N LEU A 263 -6.22 4.80 -22.23
CA LEU A 263 -7.41 5.53 -22.70
C LEU A 263 -8.22 6.22 -21.56
N SER A 264 -8.06 5.79 -20.31
CA SER A 264 -8.81 6.32 -19.15
C SER A 264 -8.08 7.43 -18.37
N LEU A 265 -6.88 7.82 -18.80
CA LEU A 265 -6.07 8.81 -18.09
C LEU A 265 -6.72 10.20 -18.14
N LYS A 266 -7.03 10.74 -16.96
CA LYS A 266 -7.53 12.11 -16.78
C LYS A 266 -6.41 13.10 -16.47
N LYS A 267 -5.31 12.63 -15.87
CA LYS A 267 -4.23 13.49 -15.38
C LYS A 267 -2.87 12.83 -15.54
N ILE A 268 -1.95 13.53 -16.21
CA ILE A 268 -0.51 13.22 -16.23
C ILE A 268 0.24 14.44 -15.71
N VAL A 269 1.17 14.26 -14.76
CA VAL A 269 1.96 15.38 -14.20
C VAL A 269 3.46 15.09 -14.33
N GLU A 270 4.12 15.89 -15.20
CA GLU A 270 5.54 16.26 -15.42
C GLU A 270 6.70 15.32 -14.97
N LYS A 271 7.88 15.20 -15.62
CA LYS A 271 8.64 15.96 -16.65
C LYS A 271 9.63 14.92 -17.25
N LEU A 272 9.78 14.82 -18.59
CA LEU A 272 10.66 13.90 -19.38
C LEU A 272 10.03 12.67 -20.09
N LEU A 273 8.71 12.49 -20.18
CA LEU A 273 8.12 11.30 -20.84
C LEU A 273 7.42 11.54 -22.20
N LEU A 274 7.38 12.78 -22.68
CA LEU A 274 6.84 13.08 -24.02
C LEU A 274 7.65 12.46 -25.16
N ILE A 275 8.82 11.85 -24.89
CA ILE A 275 9.62 11.16 -25.90
C ILE A 275 9.36 9.63 -25.87
N CYS A 276 9.22 9.02 -24.69
CA CYS A 276 9.04 7.56 -24.56
C CYS A 276 7.63 7.07 -24.88
N ILE A 277 6.60 7.91 -24.69
CA ILE A 277 5.20 7.54 -24.96
C ILE A 277 4.90 7.51 -26.48
N PHE A 278 5.66 8.25 -27.28
CA PHE A 278 5.24 8.62 -28.65
C PHE A 278 6.12 8.07 -29.78
N GLN A 279 7.14 7.26 -29.48
CA GLN A 279 8.06 6.76 -30.52
C GLN A 279 7.45 5.75 -31.51
N GLU A 280 6.28 5.16 -31.24
CA GLU A 280 5.65 4.17 -32.14
C GLU A 280 4.11 4.29 -32.27
N ALA A 281 3.49 5.38 -31.79
CA ALA A 281 2.03 5.53 -31.91
C ALA A 281 1.61 6.06 -33.30
N PRO A 282 0.57 5.51 -33.95
CA PRO A 282 -0.03 6.08 -35.15
C PRO A 282 -0.44 7.55 -34.92
N GLN A 283 -0.23 8.42 -35.92
CA GLN A 283 -0.49 9.87 -35.79
C GLN A 283 -1.91 10.22 -35.32
N THR A 284 -2.90 9.37 -35.61
CA THR A 284 -4.29 9.53 -35.17
C THR A 284 -4.50 9.41 -33.66
N ILE A 285 -3.68 8.61 -32.96
CA ILE A 285 -3.74 8.48 -31.49
C ILE A 285 -3.00 9.63 -30.81
N LEU A 286 -1.97 10.18 -31.48
CA LEU A 286 -1.24 11.37 -31.03
C LEU A 286 -2.18 12.56 -30.80
N PHE A 287 -3.12 12.81 -31.72
CA PHE A 287 -4.03 13.96 -31.65
C PHE A 287 -5.02 13.86 -30.48
N THR A 288 -5.60 12.68 -30.24
CA THR A 288 -6.54 12.48 -29.12
C THR A 288 -5.84 12.68 -27.78
N LEU A 289 -4.60 12.18 -27.66
CA LEU A 289 -3.80 12.36 -26.45
C LEU A 289 -3.37 13.82 -26.27
N LEU A 290 -2.81 14.48 -27.31
CA LEU A 290 -2.44 15.90 -27.26
C LEU A 290 -3.60 16.83 -26.88
N SER A 291 -4.84 16.52 -27.27
CA SER A 291 -6.02 17.30 -26.89
C SER A 291 -6.41 17.21 -25.40
N VAL A 292 -5.89 16.21 -24.68
CA VAL A 292 -6.02 16.08 -23.22
C VAL A 292 -4.88 16.81 -22.48
N PHE A 293 -3.83 17.24 -23.20
CA PHE A 293 -2.58 17.78 -22.64
C PHE A 293 -2.34 19.29 -22.90
N VAL A 294 -3.33 20.02 -23.44
CA VAL A 294 -3.36 21.49 -23.49
C VAL A 294 -4.39 22.03 -22.51
#